data_AF-A0A3A0B3V2-F1
#
_entry.id   AF-A0A3A0B3V2-F1
#
_cell.length_a   1.000
_cell.length_b   1.000
_cell.length_c   1.000
_cell.angle_alpha   90.00
_cell.angle_beta   90.00
_cell.angle_gamma   90.00
#
_symmetry.space_group_name_H-M   'P 1'
#
loop_
_entity.id
_entity.type
_entity.pdbx_description
1 polymer ?
#
loop_
_entity_poly.entity_id
_entity_poly.type
_entity_poly.pdbx_seq_one_letter_code
_entity_poly.pdbx_strand_id
1 'polypeptide(L)'
;MNKSQNIYLTIVTESQTSEMKAKKLSELVQTELGDNWEIITIAKYHKFESAYKIELKTIIVENHQERINHYAISLADKLASPWLIYFDKDDNSIELIFNKNKNSRFGKSDFDMIKWGHFQITK
;
A
#
# COMPACT_ATOMS: atom_id res chain seq x y z
N MET A 1 15.31 13.84 19.55
CA MET A 1 14.70 12.49 19.66
C MET A 1 14.03 12.20 18.34
N ASN A 2 14.28 11.04 17.74
CA ASN A 2 13.61 10.67 16.50
C ASN A 2 12.18 10.25 16.80
N LYS A 3 11.22 10.73 16.00
CA LYS A 3 9.81 10.34 16.10
C LYS A 3 9.61 9.10 15.24
N SER A 4 8.93 8.11 15.81
CA SER A 4 8.48 6.94 15.06
C SER A 4 7.14 7.27 14.42
N GLN A 5 6.94 6.84 13.19
CA GLN A 5 5.67 6.96 12.48
C GLN A 5 5.24 5.59 11.97
N ASN A 6 3.95 5.30 12.03
CA ASN A 6 3.39 4.10 11.44
C ASN A 6 3.00 4.39 10.00
N ILE A 7 3.29 3.44 9.13
CA ILE A 7 2.83 3.45 7.76
C ILE A 7 1.90 2.25 7.58
N TYR A 8 0.74 2.49 6.99
CA TYR A 8 -0.22 1.45 6.63
C TYR A 8 -0.42 1.42 5.11
N LEU A 9 -0.45 0.22 4.57
CA LEU A 9 -0.87 -0.04 3.19
C LEU A 9 -2.08 -0.95 3.22
N THR A 10 -3.20 -0.48 2.69
CA THR A 10 -4.37 -1.29 2.40
C THR A 10 -4.45 -1.54 0.91
N ILE A 11 -4.57 -2.79 0.49
CA ILE A 11 -4.81 -3.21 -0.89
C ILE A 11 -6.15 -3.91 -0.95
N VAL A 12 -6.96 -3.58 -1.95
CA VAL A 12 -8.13 -4.36 -2.35
C VAL A 12 -7.83 -4.99 -3.70
N THR A 13 -7.98 -6.30 -3.78
CA THR A 13 -7.75 -7.05 -5.02
C THR A 13 -8.98 -7.03 -5.94
N GLU A 14 -8.81 -7.41 -7.20
CA GLU A 14 -9.91 -7.80 -8.08
C GLU A 14 -9.71 -9.20 -8.65
N SER A 15 -10.81 -9.81 -9.09
CA SER A 15 -10.84 -11.13 -9.73
C SER A 15 -10.14 -12.23 -8.91
N GLN A 16 -10.12 -12.07 -7.58
CA GLN A 16 -9.42 -12.95 -6.66
C GLN A 16 -10.42 -13.68 -5.75
N THR A 17 -10.79 -14.90 -6.13
CA THR A 17 -11.71 -15.76 -5.36
C THR A 17 -11.00 -16.72 -4.42
N SER A 18 -9.67 -16.82 -4.51
CA SER A 18 -8.87 -17.75 -3.71
C SER A 18 -8.05 -17.02 -2.65
N GLU A 19 -8.26 -17.37 -1.38
CA GLU A 19 -7.47 -16.90 -0.25
C GLU A 19 -5.98 -17.21 -0.42
N MET A 20 -5.66 -18.42 -0.91
CA MET A 20 -4.28 -18.82 -1.17
C MET A 20 -3.57 -17.88 -2.15
N LYS A 21 -4.28 -17.45 -3.21
CA LYS A 21 -3.72 -16.49 -4.16
C LYS A 21 -3.62 -15.08 -3.57
N ALA A 22 -4.55 -14.67 -2.71
CA ALA A 22 -4.45 -13.41 -1.96
C ALA A 22 -3.23 -13.41 -1.03
N LYS A 23 -2.95 -14.53 -0.36
CA LYS A 23 -1.77 -14.73 0.49
C LYS A 23 -0.46 -14.64 -0.30
N LYS A 24 -0.39 -15.28 -1.48
CA LYS A 24 0.78 -15.16 -2.36
C LYS A 24 1.01 -13.72 -2.81
N LEU A 25 -0.07 -13.00 -3.15
CA LEU A 25 0.04 -11.58 -3.50
C LEU A 25 0.55 -10.75 -2.32
N SER A 26 0.06 -10.97 -1.10
CA SER A 26 0.52 -10.23 0.08
C SER A 26 2.00 -10.50 0.41
N GLU A 27 2.47 -11.74 0.27
CA GLU A 27 3.88 -12.10 0.47
C GLU A 27 4.79 -11.43 -0.58
N LEU A 28 4.32 -11.34 -1.83
CA LEU A 28 5.04 -10.64 -2.89
C LEU A 28 5.08 -9.12 -2.64
N VAL A 29 3.97 -8.51 -2.22
CA VAL A 29 3.92 -7.10 -1.83
C VAL A 29 4.89 -6.82 -0.68
N GLN A 30 4.86 -7.65 0.37
CA GLN A 30 5.78 -7.55 1.50
C GLN A 30 7.24 -7.61 1.05
N THR A 31 7.57 -8.56 0.16
CA THR A 31 8.92 -8.71 -0.41
C THR A 31 9.39 -7.45 -1.15
N GLU A 32 8.53 -6.85 -1.97
CA GLU A 32 8.89 -5.63 -2.72
C GLU A 32 9.06 -4.40 -1.82
N LEU A 33 8.27 -4.32 -0.76
CA LEU A 33 8.33 -3.22 0.21
C LEU A 33 9.52 -3.34 1.16
N GLY A 34 9.89 -4.57 1.53
CA GLY A 34 11.04 -4.93 2.36
C GLY A 34 10.65 -5.64 3.67
N ASP A 35 11.63 -6.29 4.29
CA ASP A 35 11.45 -7.19 5.44
C ASP A 35 10.87 -6.54 6.70
N ASN A 36 10.89 -5.20 6.79
CA ASN A 36 10.32 -4.45 7.90
C ASN A 36 8.80 -4.24 7.80
N TRP A 37 8.17 -4.72 6.72
CA TRP A 37 6.72 -4.71 6.57
C TRP A 37 6.11 -5.99 7.15
N GLU A 38 5.02 -5.84 7.88
CA GLU A 38 4.26 -6.93 8.47
C GLU A 38 2.88 -6.99 7.81
N ILE A 39 2.43 -8.20 7.45
CA ILE A 39 1.06 -8.43 6.98
C ILE A 39 0.16 -8.51 8.22
N ILE A 40 -0.70 -7.53 8.41
CA ILE A 40 -1.61 -7.44 9.55
C ILE A 40 -2.85 -8.30 9.32
N THR A 41 -3.43 -8.27 8.11
CA THR A 41 -4.68 -8.99 7.84
C THR A 41 -4.84 -9.29 6.36
N ILE A 42 -5.44 -10.45 6.07
CA ILE A 42 -5.94 -10.83 4.74
C ILE A 42 -7.36 -11.31 4.95
N ALA A 43 -8.35 -10.60 4.42
CA ALA A 43 -9.76 -10.92 4.63
C ALA A 43 -10.58 -10.70 3.36
N LYS A 44 -11.70 -11.40 3.21
CA LYS A 44 -12.63 -11.12 2.11
C LYS A 44 -13.12 -9.67 2.18
N TYR A 45 -13.22 -9.01 1.03
CA TYR A 45 -13.69 -7.64 0.97
C TYR A 45 -15.19 -7.59 0.72
N HIS A 46 -15.95 -7.13 1.72
CA HIS A 46 -17.42 -7.18 1.70
C HIS A 46 -18.09 -6.47 0.52
N LYS A 47 -17.43 -5.51 -0.14
CA LYS A 47 -18.03 -4.77 -1.27
C LYS A 47 -17.86 -5.47 -2.62
N PHE A 48 -16.95 -6.44 -2.73
CA PHE A 48 -16.69 -7.16 -3.99
C PHE A 48 -16.52 -8.65 -3.70
N GLU A 49 -17.42 -9.49 -4.22
CA GLU A 49 -17.42 -10.94 -3.94
C GLU A 49 -16.11 -11.64 -4.32
N SER A 50 -15.46 -11.17 -5.38
CA SER A 50 -14.19 -11.70 -5.89
C SER A 50 -12.99 -10.82 -5.48
N ALA A 51 -12.94 -10.40 -4.22
CA ALA A 51 -11.85 -9.57 -3.71
C ALA A 51 -11.46 -9.88 -2.27
N TYR A 52 -10.20 -9.61 -1.98
CA TYR A 52 -9.62 -9.62 -0.65
C TYR A 52 -9.08 -8.23 -0.31
N LYS A 53 -9.22 -7.85 0.96
CA LYS A 53 -8.51 -6.75 1.59
C LYS A 53 -7.25 -7.30 2.22
N ILE A 54 -6.11 -6.72 1.87
CA ILE A 54 -4.80 -7.03 2.43
C ILE A 54 -4.33 -5.77 3.16
N GLU A 55 -3.94 -5.90 4.42
CA GLU A 55 -3.44 -4.81 5.25
C GLU A 55 -2.01 -5.13 5.66
N LEU A 56 -1.10 -4.20 5.39
CA LEU A 56 0.29 -4.27 5.82
C LEU A 56 0.66 -3.03 6.63
N LYS A 57 1.64 -3.18 7.52
CA LYS A 57 2.13 -2.11 8.38
C LYS A 57 3.66 -2.11 8.41
N THR A 58 4.25 -0.93 8.52
CA THR A 58 5.63 -0.79 8.98
C THR A 58 5.78 0.41 9.91
N ILE A 59 6.95 0.51 10.55
CA ILE A 59 7.33 1.65 11.38
C ILE A 59 8.61 2.24 10.79
N ILE A 60 8.64 3.56 10.64
CA ILE A 60 9.84 4.29 10.25
C ILE A 60 10.26 5.27 11.34
N VAL A 61 11.56 5.55 11.40
CA VAL A 61 12.17 6.48 12.35
C VAL A 61 12.84 7.59 11.53
N GLU A 62 12.08 8.66 11.25
CA GLU A 62 12.53 9.82 10.46
C GLU A 62 11.79 11.07 10.96
N ASN A 63 12.49 12.20 10.98
CA ASN A 63 11.96 13.46 11.50
C ASN A 63 11.65 14.48 10.39
N HIS A 64 12.16 14.25 9.18
CA HIS A 64 12.02 15.14 8.04
C HIS A 64 10.83 14.70 7.19
N GLN A 65 9.74 15.48 7.21
CA GLN A 65 8.49 15.14 6.54
C GLN A 65 8.68 14.96 5.03
N GLU A 66 9.55 15.76 4.40
CA GLU A 66 9.90 15.64 2.99
C GLU A 66 10.50 14.27 2.64
N ARG A 67 11.32 13.70 3.53
CA ARG A 67 11.92 12.37 3.34
C ARG A 67 10.89 11.27 3.51
N ILE A 68 10.01 11.43 4.49
CA ILE A 68 8.87 10.53 4.74
C ILE A 68 7.94 10.50 3.52
N ASN A 69 7.60 11.67 2.98
CA ASN A 69 6.76 11.80 1.78
C ASN A 69 7.42 11.14 0.57
N HIS A 70 8.70 11.43 0.30
CA HIS A 70 9.43 10.82 -0.80
C HIS A 70 9.54 9.30 -0.65
N TYR A 71 9.76 8.82 0.57
CA TYR A 71 9.83 7.39 0.88
C TYR A 71 8.50 6.70 0.58
N ALA A 72 7.37 7.26 1.01
CA ALA A 72 6.04 6.72 0.73
C ALA A 72 5.73 6.68 -0.78
N ILE A 73 6.05 7.75 -1.51
CA ILE A 73 5.91 7.77 -2.98
C ILE A 73 6.76 6.67 -3.62
N SER A 74 8.02 6.54 -3.18
CA SER A 74 8.94 5.52 -3.71
C SER A 74 8.44 4.10 -3.45
N LEU A 75 7.87 3.83 -2.27
CA LEU A 75 7.30 2.53 -1.95
C LEU A 75 6.03 2.22 -2.75
N ALA A 76 5.15 3.21 -2.90
CA ALA A 76 3.92 3.07 -3.67
C ALA A 76 4.21 2.81 -5.16
N ASP A 77 5.21 3.49 -5.73
CA ASP A 77 5.62 3.35 -7.14
C ASP A 77 6.20 1.97 -7.47
N LYS A 78 6.83 1.29 -6.50
CA LYS A 78 7.27 -0.12 -6.67
C LYS A 78 6.10 -1.06 -6.95
N LEU A 79 4.90 -0.75 -6.47
CA LEU A 79 3.74 -1.62 -6.60
C LEU A 79 2.98 -1.31 -7.89
N ALA A 80 2.52 -0.08 -8.02
CA ALA A 80 1.71 0.36 -9.15
C ALA A 80 1.86 1.86 -9.39
N SER A 81 1.37 2.34 -10.52
CA SER A 81 1.22 3.78 -10.80
C SER A 81 0.06 3.99 -11.78
N PRO A 82 -0.53 5.19 -11.87
CA PRO A 82 -0.28 6.39 -11.05
C PRO A 82 -1.03 6.39 -9.71
N TRP A 83 -0.50 7.13 -8.73
CA TRP A 83 -1.14 7.39 -7.44
C TRP A 83 -1.63 8.83 -7.35
N LEU A 84 -2.81 9.04 -6.78
CA LEU A 84 -3.27 10.36 -6.33
C LEU A 84 -2.61 10.65 -4.98
N ILE A 85 -2.00 11.84 -4.84
CA ILE A 85 -1.33 12.25 -3.61
C ILE A 85 -2.16 13.35 -2.95
N TYR A 86 -2.54 13.11 -1.70
CA TYR A 86 -3.11 14.11 -0.82
C TYR A 86 -2.05 14.47 0.22
N PHE A 87 -1.70 15.74 0.29
CA PHE A 87 -0.72 16.26 1.23
C PHE A 87 -1.37 17.37 2.05
N ASP A 88 -1.40 17.19 3.37
CA ASP A 88 -1.80 18.21 4.31
C ASP A 88 -0.55 18.75 5.02
N LYS A 89 -0.29 20.05 4.82
CA LYS A 89 0.86 20.72 5.41
C LYS A 89 0.67 20.99 6.90
N ASP A 90 -0.55 21.28 7.34
CA ASP A 90 -0.83 21.65 8.72
C ASP A 90 -0.73 20.41 9.61
N ASP A 91 -1.23 19.27 9.11
CA ASP A 91 -1.11 17.98 9.78
C ASP A 91 0.18 17.22 9.44
N ASN A 92 1.02 17.73 8.53
CA ASN A 92 2.20 17.04 8.01
C ASN A 92 1.89 15.56 7.67
N SER A 93 0.80 15.35 6.94
CA SER A 93 0.32 14.02 6.57
C SER A 93 0.33 13.85 5.05
N ILE A 94 0.55 12.62 4.62
CA ILE A 94 0.48 12.23 3.22
C ILE A 94 -0.36 10.96 3.11
N GLU A 95 -1.29 10.99 2.17
CA GLU A 95 -2.09 9.84 1.78
C GLU A 95 -1.94 9.64 0.27
N LEU A 96 -1.72 8.40 -0.13
CA LEU A 96 -1.65 8.02 -1.54
C LEU A 96 -2.78 7.06 -1.86
N ILE A 97 -3.55 7.37 -2.90
CA ILE A 97 -4.66 6.54 -3.36
C ILE A 97 -4.40 6.06 -4.79
N PHE A 98 -4.35 4.75 -4.95
CA PHE A 98 -4.32 4.10 -6.26
C PHE A 98 -5.70 3.59 -6.63
N ASN A 99 -6.14 3.90 -7.85
CA ASN A 99 -7.30 3.30 -8.48
C ASN A 99 -6.88 2.71 -9.82
N LYS A 100 -7.01 1.39 -9.97
CA LYS A 100 -6.67 0.71 -11.22
C LYS A 100 -7.54 1.25 -12.35
N ASN A 101 -6.90 1.57 -13.48
CA ASN A 101 -7.54 2.01 -14.70
C ASN A 101 -6.71 1.59 -15.91
N LYS A 102 -7.17 1.93 -17.12
CA LYS A 102 -6.50 1.54 -18.38
C LYS A 102 -5.07 2.07 -18.55
N ASN A 103 -4.69 3.11 -17.81
CA ASN A 103 -3.35 3.71 -17.84
C ASN A 103 -2.48 3.24 -16.66
N SER A 104 -2.98 2.30 -15.84
CA SER A 104 -2.22 1.76 -14.73
C SER A 104 -1.00 0.97 -15.22
N ARG A 105 0.10 1.11 -14.50
CA ARG A 105 1.33 0.34 -14.67
C ARG A 105 1.63 -0.37 -13.37
N PHE A 106 2.30 -1.51 -13.47
CA PHE A 106 2.57 -2.37 -12.33
C PHE A 106 4.05 -2.69 -12.28
N GLY A 107 4.65 -2.64 -11.09
CA GLY A 107 6.05 -3.03 -10.92
C GLY A 107 6.28 -4.52 -11.20
N LYS A 108 5.24 -5.33 -11.03
CA LYS A 108 5.21 -6.77 -11.34
C LYS A 108 3.88 -7.17 -11.96
N SER A 109 3.89 -8.20 -12.80
CA SER A 109 2.68 -8.73 -13.46
C SER A 109 1.57 -9.08 -12.46
N ASP A 110 1.93 -9.65 -11.32
CA ASP A 110 0.98 -10.08 -10.28
C ASP A 110 0.27 -8.92 -9.60
N PHE A 111 0.88 -7.72 -9.62
CA PHE A 111 0.30 -6.51 -9.06
C PHE A 111 -0.85 -5.95 -9.91
N ASP A 112 -1.06 -6.46 -11.13
CA ASP A 112 -2.29 -6.18 -11.89
C ASP A 112 -3.56 -6.59 -11.12
N MET A 113 -3.47 -7.52 -10.17
CA MET A 113 -4.60 -7.90 -9.33
C MET A 113 -4.98 -6.83 -8.29
N ILE A 114 -4.19 -5.76 -8.13
CA ILE A 114 -4.50 -4.64 -7.24
C ILE A 114 -5.56 -3.76 -7.92
N LYS A 115 -6.78 -3.73 -7.38
CA LYS A 115 -7.86 -2.86 -7.85
C LYS A 115 -7.72 -1.45 -7.27
N TRP A 116 -7.41 -1.41 -5.99
CA TRP A 116 -7.33 -0.19 -5.20
C TRP A 116 -6.24 -0.32 -4.15
N GLY A 117 -5.54 0.77 -3.89
CA GLY A 117 -4.52 0.86 -2.86
C GLY A 117 -4.65 2.15 -2.08
N HIS A 118 -4.42 2.08 -0.78
CA HIS A 118 -4.33 3.26 0.08
C HIS A 118 -3.11 3.14 0.97
N PHE A 119 -2.22 4.12 0.83
CA PHE A 119 -1.00 4.24 1.60
C PHE A 119 -1.13 5.45 2.51
N GLN A 120 -1.02 5.24 3.82
CA GLN A 120 -1.26 6.28 4.82
C GLN A 120 -0.14 6.29 5.85
N ILE A 121 0.29 7.49 6.25
CA ILE A 121 1.26 7.69 7.32
C ILE A 121 0.56 8.32 8.50
N THR A 122 0.64 7.67 9.66
CA THR A 122 0.04 8.14 10.91
C THR A 122 1.15 8.38 11.94
N LYS A 123 1.09 9.54 12.61
CA LYS A 123 2.01 9.90 13.70
C LYS A 123 1.73 9.09 14.98
#